data_AF-A0A4P6HFJ9-F1
#
_entry.id   AF-A0A4P6HFJ9-F1
#
_cell.length_a   1.000
_cell.length_b   1.000
_cell.length_c   1.000
_cell.angle_alpha   90.00
_cell.angle_beta   90.00
_cell.angle_gamma   90.00
#
_symmetry.space_group_name_H-M   'P 1'
#
loop_
_entity.id
_entity.type
_entity.pdbx_description
1 polymer ?
#
loop_
_entity_poly.entity_id
_entity_poly.type
_entity_poly.pdbx_seq_one_letter_code
_entity_poly.pdbx_strand_id
1 'polypeptide(L)'
;MLKPVSQFRLLTRTNAIPTEYFILANLQSDGPVVGHLAGKPIREAVIDQNGRRYRFAGVMPRTRGGRFAVENLRPGEWIVQPGFIYTLEEPAALRA
;
A
#
# COMPACT_ATOMS: atom_id res chain seq x y z
N MET A 1 20.57 -6.64 0.49
CA MET A 1 20.46 -5.72 1.64
C MET A 1 19.62 -4.52 1.23
N LEU A 2 18.30 -4.58 1.43
CA LEU A 2 17.38 -3.47 1.18
C LEU A 2 17.12 -2.76 2.51
N LYS A 3 17.53 -1.49 2.63
CA LYS A 3 17.38 -0.68 3.85
C LYS A 3 15.89 -0.36 4.09
N PRO A 4 15.45 -0.14 5.35
CA PRO A 4 14.03 -0.11 5.70
C PRO A 4 13.34 1.21 5.34
N VAL A 5 12.11 1.05 4.82
CA VAL A 5 10.85 1.82 4.72
C VAL A 5 10.73 3.27 5.30
N SER A 6 11.72 3.83 5.99
CA SER A 6 11.57 5.11 6.72
C SER A 6 11.76 6.37 5.86
N GLN A 7 12.54 6.32 4.78
CA GLN A 7 12.84 7.50 3.95
C GLN A 7 11.76 7.83 2.90
N PHE A 8 10.80 6.93 2.66
CA PHE A 8 9.78 7.10 1.62
C PHE A 8 8.61 8.01 2.01
N ARG A 9 8.54 8.47 3.27
CA ARG A 9 7.53 9.44 3.74
C ARG A 9 7.63 10.80 3.03
N LEU A 10 8.81 11.13 2.46
CA LEU A 10 9.11 12.44 1.88
C LEU A 10 9.16 12.48 0.35
N LEU A 11 8.94 11.34 -0.33
CA LEU A 11 8.90 11.35 -1.79
C LEU A 11 7.61 11.99 -2.28
N THR A 12 7.73 13.11 -3.01
CA THR A 12 6.64 13.67 -3.81
C THR A 12 6.08 12.58 -4.70
N ARG A 13 4.79 12.25 -4.55
CA ARG A 13 4.17 11.15 -5.30
C ARG A 13 3.84 11.62 -6.70
N THR A 14 4.72 11.29 -7.64
CA THR A 14 4.64 11.67 -9.04
C THR A 14 5.03 10.50 -9.93
N ASN A 15 4.54 10.52 -11.16
CA ASN A 15 4.92 9.57 -12.20
C ASN A 15 6.41 9.62 -12.59
N ALA A 16 7.16 10.63 -12.13
CA ALA A 16 8.62 10.67 -12.29
C ALA A 16 9.34 9.70 -11.32
N ILE A 17 8.69 9.27 -10.24
CA ILE A 17 9.24 8.27 -9.32
C ILE A 17 8.79 6.88 -9.76
N PRO A 18 9.71 5.91 -9.88
CA PRO A 18 9.35 4.55 -10.26
C PRO A 18 8.32 3.93 -9.31
N THR A 19 7.34 3.23 -9.88
CA THR A 19 6.19 2.68 -9.13
C THR A 19 6.60 1.70 -8.04
N GLU A 20 7.72 0.98 -8.23
CA GLU A 20 8.26 0.02 -7.27
C GLU A 20 8.56 0.62 -5.90
N TYR A 21 8.83 1.92 -5.81
CA TYR A 21 9.04 2.61 -4.54
C TYR A 21 7.75 2.79 -3.71
N PHE A 22 6.58 2.60 -4.35
CA PHE A 22 5.28 2.67 -3.70
C PHE A 22 4.63 1.28 -3.51
N ILE A 23 5.34 0.21 -3.90
CA ILE A 23 4.84 -1.16 -3.75
C ILE A 23 5.25 -1.74 -2.39
N LEU A 24 4.27 -2.23 -1.65
CA LEU A 24 4.47 -3.01 -0.44
C LEU A 24 4.39 -4.51 -0.78
N ALA A 25 5.38 -5.27 -0.33
CA ALA A 25 5.55 -6.70 -0.64
C ALA A 25 5.88 -7.50 0.63
N ASN A 26 5.88 -8.83 0.49
CA ASN A 26 6.15 -9.78 1.58
C ASN A 26 5.23 -9.61 2.79
N LEU A 27 3.94 -9.51 2.50
CA LEU A 27 2.89 -9.25 3.47
C LEU A 27 2.25 -10.53 3.98
N GLN A 28 1.99 -10.57 5.28
CA GLN A 28 1.14 -11.59 5.91
C GLN A 28 -0.30 -11.09 5.94
N SER A 29 -1.25 -11.97 5.69
CA SER A 29 -2.68 -11.65 5.78
C SER A 29 -3.10 -11.49 7.23
N ASP A 30 -3.94 -10.49 7.52
CA ASP A 30 -4.53 -10.28 8.84
C ASP A 30 -6.03 -9.94 8.69
N GLY A 31 -6.88 -10.63 9.44
CA GLY A 31 -8.33 -10.50 9.35
C GLY A 31 -9.01 -11.16 8.14
N PRO A 32 -10.33 -10.90 7.96
CA PRO A 32 -11.15 -11.56 6.96
C PRO A 32 -10.84 -11.11 5.53
N VAL A 33 -11.36 -11.85 4.56
CA VAL A 33 -11.42 -11.40 3.15
C VAL A 33 -12.61 -10.45 3.01
N VAL A 34 -12.37 -9.24 2.53
CA VAL A 34 -13.39 -8.19 2.35
C VAL A 34 -13.82 -8.02 0.90
N GLY A 35 -13.20 -8.73 -0.04
CA GLY A 35 -13.54 -8.69 -1.45
C GLY A 35 -12.54 -9.47 -2.31
N HIS A 36 -12.75 -9.43 -3.62
CA HIS A 36 -11.84 -10.03 -4.59
C HIS A 36 -11.65 -9.09 -5.79
N LEU A 37 -10.44 -9.04 -6.32
CA LEU A 37 -10.11 -8.33 -7.57
C LEU A 37 -9.20 -9.20 -8.42
N ALA A 38 -9.53 -9.39 -9.70
CA ALA A 38 -8.76 -10.25 -10.59
C ALA A 38 -8.47 -11.65 -10.00
N GLY A 39 -9.44 -12.22 -9.28
CA GLY A 39 -9.33 -13.50 -8.59
C GLY A 39 -8.41 -13.52 -7.35
N LYS A 40 -7.85 -12.37 -6.95
CA LYS A 40 -7.02 -12.24 -5.74
C LYS A 40 -7.87 -11.74 -4.57
N PRO A 41 -7.78 -12.37 -3.38
CA PRO A 41 -8.52 -11.92 -2.20
C PRO A 41 -7.96 -10.59 -1.68
N ILE A 42 -8.88 -9.71 -1.29
CA ILE A 42 -8.59 -8.47 -0.57
C ILE A 42 -8.74 -8.79 0.91
N ARG A 43 -7.66 -8.69 1.69
CA ARG A 43 -7.71 -8.84 3.14
C ARG A 43 -8.11 -7.52 3.79
N GLU A 44 -8.80 -7.59 4.93
CA GLU A 44 -9.07 -6.39 5.70
C GLU A 44 -7.77 -5.68 6.10
N ALA A 45 -6.79 -6.45 6.55
CA ALA A 45 -5.49 -5.95 6.94
C ALA A 45 -4.34 -6.86 6.47
N VAL A 46 -3.14 -6.31 6.51
CA VAL A 46 -1.90 -7.00 6.21
C VAL A 46 -0.79 -6.53 7.14
N ILE A 47 0.18 -7.40 7.40
CA ILE A 47 1.32 -7.12 8.27
C ILE A 47 2.61 -7.27 7.47
N ASP A 48 3.51 -6.28 7.57
CA ASP A 48 4.84 -6.33 6.95
C ASP A 48 5.85 -7.13 7.80
N GLN A 49 7.04 -7.35 7.25
CA GLN A 49 8.12 -8.07 7.93
C GLN A 49 8.63 -7.39 9.22
N ASN A 50 8.29 -6.13 9.44
CA ASN A 50 8.63 -5.36 10.64
C ASN A 50 7.46 -5.36 11.66
N GLY A 51 6.39 -6.12 11.41
CA GLY A 51 5.21 -6.17 12.28
C GLY A 51 4.28 -4.95 12.13
N ARG A 52 4.46 -4.10 11.12
CA ARG A 52 3.58 -2.95 10.89
C ARG A 52 2.30 -3.43 10.22
N ARG A 53 1.17 -3.04 10.79
CA ARG A 53 -0.17 -3.36 10.29
C ARG A 53 -0.68 -2.27 9.35
N TYR A 54 -1.27 -2.70 8.25
CA TYR A 54 -1.88 -1.83 7.26
C TYR A 54 -3.30 -2.28 6.98
N ARG A 55 -4.23 -1.32 6.85
CA ARG A 55 -5.64 -1.59 6.55
C ARG A 55 -5.95 -1.32 5.10
N PHE A 56 -6.79 -2.16 4.50
CA PHE A 56 -7.29 -1.95 3.15
C PHE A 56 -8.06 -0.63 3.06
N ALA A 57 -7.71 0.18 2.07
CA ALA A 57 -8.27 1.53 1.87
C ALA A 57 -8.90 1.70 0.48
N GLY A 58 -8.62 0.81 -0.48
CA GLY A 58 -9.24 0.88 -1.80
C GLY A 58 -8.44 0.19 -2.90
N VAL A 59 -8.74 0.55 -4.14
CA VAL A 59 -8.06 0.01 -5.33
C VAL A 59 -7.47 1.17 -6.12
N MET A 60 -6.20 1.01 -6.52
CA MET A 60 -5.46 2.00 -7.29
C MET A 60 -5.98 2.05 -8.73
N PRO A 61 -6.49 3.21 -9.20
CA PRO A 61 -6.84 3.36 -10.60
C PRO A 61 -5.62 3.16 -11.51
N ARG A 62 -5.91 2.68 -12.72
CA ARG A 62 -4.93 2.55 -13.78
C ARG A 62 -5.13 3.68 -14.79
N THR A 63 -4.03 4.25 -15.26
CA THR A 63 -3.98 5.14 -16.41
C THR A 63 -4.46 4.42 -17.66
N ARG A 64 -4.77 5.17 -18.74
CA ARG A 64 -5.11 4.59 -20.05
C ARG A 64 -4.07 3.60 -20.57
N GLY A 65 -2.79 3.78 -20.21
CA GLY A 65 -1.70 2.86 -20.55
C GLY A 65 -1.55 1.66 -19.62
N GLY A 66 -2.47 1.44 -18.69
CA GLY A 66 -2.48 0.28 -17.78
C GLY A 66 -1.55 0.38 -16.57
N ARG A 67 -0.71 1.44 -16.48
CA ARG A 67 0.12 1.73 -15.29
C ARG A 67 -0.74 2.26 -14.14
N PHE A 68 -0.33 2.03 -12.91
CA PHE A 68 -0.95 2.68 -11.76
C PHE A 68 -0.79 4.20 -11.85
N ALA A 69 -1.86 4.93 -11.56
CA ALA A 69 -1.84 6.39 -11.50
C ALA A 69 -1.33 6.84 -10.12
N VAL A 70 -0.01 6.65 -9.88
CA VAL A 70 0.63 6.85 -8.56
C VAL A 70 0.52 8.29 -8.04
N GLU A 71 0.26 9.25 -8.92
CA GLU A 71 -0.05 10.64 -8.57
C GLU A 71 -1.31 10.79 -7.68
N ASN A 72 -2.21 9.79 -7.69
CA ASN A 72 -3.42 9.79 -6.86
C ASN A 72 -3.21 9.13 -5.48
N LEU A 73 -2.03 8.53 -5.24
CA LEU A 73 -1.75 7.82 -4.01
C LEU A 73 -1.48 8.82 -2.88
N ARG A 74 -2.29 8.82 -1.82
CA ARG A 74 -2.22 9.78 -0.71
C ARG A 74 -1.08 9.47 0.25
N PRO A 75 -0.51 10.44 0.98
CA PRO A 75 0.50 10.16 2.00
C PRO A 75 0.07 9.05 2.96
N GLY A 76 0.97 8.07 3.20
CA GLY A 76 0.69 6.91 4.06
C GLY A 76 0.01 5.72 3.37
N GLU A 77 -0.50 5.90 2.15
CA GLU A 77 -1.01 4.81 1.32
C GLU A 77 0.12 4.07 0.60
N TRP A 78 -0.08 2.78 0.35
CA TRP A 78 0.85 1.89 -0.32
C TRP A 78 0.10 0.99 -1.31
N ILE A 79 0.76 0.65 -2.42
CA ILE A 79 0.20 -0.24 -3.42
C ILE A 79 0.62 -1.69 -3.11
N VAL A 80 -0.34 -2.61 -3.06
CA VAL A 80 -0.10 -4.05 -3.00
C VAL A 80 -0.62 -4.67 -4.29
N GLN A 81 0.14 -5.58 -4.90
CA GLN A 81 -0.31 -6.24 -6.12
C GLN A 81 -1.63 -7.00 -5.89
N PRO A 82 -2.60 -6.97 -6.83
CA PRO A 82 -2.52 -6.44 -8.20
C PRO A 82 -2.93 -4.97 -8.37
N GLY A 83 -3.02 -4.19 -7.28
CA GLY A 83 -3.46 -2.80 -7.28
C GLY A 83 -4.28 -2.40 -6.06
N PHE A 84 -4.16 -3.10 -4.94
CA PHE A 84 -4.81 -2.72 -3.69
C PHE A 84 -4.09 -1.53 -3.06
N ILE A 85 -4.84 -0.67 -2.40
CA ILE A 85 -4.31 0.40 -1.57
C ILE A 85 -4.46 -0.02 -0.11
N TYR A 86 -3.36 0.03 0.62
CA TYR A 86 -3.31 -0.19 2.05
C TYR A 86 -2.69 1.02 2.75
N THR A 87 -3.26 1.41 3.88
CA THR A 87 -2.78 2.54 4.69
C THR A 87 -2.20 2.02 5.98
N LEU A 88 -1.04 2.55 6.38
CA LEU A 88 -0.45 2.23 7.68
C LEU A 88 -1.45 2.57 8.79
N GLU A 89 -1.79 1.61 9.63
CA GLU A 89 -2.50 1.89 10.87
C GLU A 89 -1.49 2.51 11.83
N GLU A 90 -1.57 3.83 12.05
CA GLU A 90 -0.78 4.45 13.10
C GLU A 90 -1.24 3.89 14.46
N PRO A 91 -0.30 3.53 15.35
CA PRO A 91 -0.68 3.11 16.69
C PRO A 91 -1.51 4.21 17.35
N ALA A 92 -2.59 3.80 18.03
CA ALA A 92 -3.60 4.70 18.61
C ALA A 92 -3.03 5.81 19.52
N ALA A 93 -1.77 5.70 19.95
CA ALA A 93 -1.07 6.67 20.78
C ALA A 93 -0.74 8.02 20.12
N LEU A 94 -0.98 8.21 18.81
CA LEU A 94 -0.74 9.48 18.11
C LEU A 94 -2.02 10.17 17.61
N ARG A 95 -3.17 9.91 18.25
CA ARG A 95 -4.45 10.58 17.97
C ARG A 95 -4.96 11.46 19.11
N ALA A 96 -4.06 12.06 19.88
CA ALA A 96 -4.39 13.09 20.88
C ALA A 96 -4.21 14.50 20.30
#